data_AF-A0A0Q8SV21-F1
#
_entry.id   AF-A0A0Q8SV21-F1
#
_cell.length_a   1.000
_cell.length_b   1.000
_cell.length_c   1.000
_cell.angle_alpha   90.00
_cell.angle_beta   90.00
_cell.angle_gamma   90.00
#
_symmetry.space_group_name_H-M   'P 1'
#
loop_
_entity.id
_entity.type
_entity.pdbx_description
1 polymer ?
#
loop_
_entity_poly.entity_id
_entity_poly.type
_entity_poly.pdbx_seq_one_letter_code
_entity_poly.pdbx_strand_id
1 'polypeptide(L)'
;MQTVFILLSLQSVLGAFDNLWHHEWQARLPQRVSARHELALHAAREALYGLVFLGLAWFEWRGAMAGVLALVLAAEIGVTLADFLEEDRTRRLPPFERLLHTVLTISYGGFVALMVPVLHDWASMNTALHFRPHGWISWLFTLYGLGVLAWSVRNVRAVRRLGQSAARQEPSPAPMADTSPRGPTVLVTGATGFVGSALVRQLQADGRRVIALSRDARQAQALFGKGVWVVESLDQIPSETRIDAVVHLAGARVVGRPWTAARRRELLDSRVKVAQALVQLMRRLQQVPEVLVSASAVGYYGAANLVSGEALAEDGPPQPGQFQSDLCVAIEHEARRAEALGVRVVRLRLGVVLGRGDGAYPMLALAARLGMGSVLGSGRQPAPWIHLDDALGLIRFGLEHQALAGAVNAVAPDTPSQEGFSRALAQSFGRRVFLRMPGAPLRWLMGEMATLLLDGQNLVPRAALDAGYRFQHPTLAGALRNLAG
;
A
#
# COMPACT_ATOMS: atom_id res chain seq x y z
N MET A 1 19.73 8.35 36.05
CA MET A 1 18.85 9.26 35.27
C MET A 1 19.37 9.61 33.87
N GLN A 2 20.64 9.98 33.66
CA GLN A 2 21.12 10.36 32.32
C GLN A 2 20.92 9.26 31.26
N THR A 3 21.29 8.01 31.54
CA THR A 3 21.08 6.86 30.64
C THR A 3 19.61 6.60 30.36
N VAL A 4 18.75 6.79 31.36
CA VAL A 4 17.29 6.67 31.24
C VAL A 4 16.76 7.69 30.23
N PHE A 5 17.19 8.95 30.31
CA PHE A 5 16.77 9.99 29.38
C PHE A 5 17.27 9.77 27.95
N ILE A 6 18.50 9.26 27.77
CA ILE A 6 19.02 8.92 26.44
C ILE A 6 18.14 7.83 25.80
N LEU A 7 17.84 6.79 26.57
CA LEU A 7 17.12 5.63 26.07
C LEU A 7 15.64 5.96 25.79
N LEU A 8 15.00 6.74 26.66
CA LEU A 8 13.67 7.29 26.41
C LEU A 8 13.61 8.27 25.22
N SER A 9 14.68 9.03 24.97
CA SER A 9 14.74 9.92 23.80
C SER A 9 14.80 9.10 22.51
N LEU A 10 15.61 8.03 22.49
CA LEU A 10 15.66 7.09 21.37
C LEU A 10 14.27 6.45 21.15
N GLN A 11 13.64 5.96 22.22
CA GLN A 11 12.29 5.39 22.19
C GLN A 11 11.27 6.40 21.62
N SER A 12 11.33 7.66 22.03
CA SER A 12 10.42 8.70 21.55
C SER A 12 10.58 8.97 20.05
N VAL A 13 11.81 9.02 19.55
CA VAL A 13 12.08 9.25 18.13
C VAL A 13 11.61 8.07 17.28
N LEU A 14 11.95 6.85 17.70
CA LEU A 14 11.54 5.63 16.99
C LEU A 14 10.02 5.43 17.04
N GLY A 15 9.37 5.67 18.17
CA GLY A 15 7.92 5.59 18.31
C GLY A 15 7.18 6.66 17.50
N ALA A 16 7.70 7.89 17.44
CA ALA A 16 7.15 8.93 16.58
C ALA A 16 7.26 8.56 15.09
N PHE A 17 8.40 7.99 14.67
CA PHE A 17 8.57 7.47 13.32
C PHE A 17 7.57 6.36 13.03
N ASP A 18 7.38 5.40 13.93
CA ASP A 18 6.44 4.29 13.75
C ASP A 18 4.99 4.78 13.57
N ASN A 19 4.55 5.70 14.44
CA ASN A 19 3.25 6.35 14.37
C ASN A 19 3.01 7.09 13.04
N LEU A 20 4.00 7.84 12.56
CA LEU A 20 3.87 8.61 11.32
C LEU A 20 3.96 7.73 10.06
N TRP A 21 4.88 6.78 10.06
CA TRP A 21 5.23 6.02 8.87
C TRP A 21 4.37 4.77 8.71
N HIS A 22 4.32 3.90 9.72
CA HIS A 22 3.61 2.63 9.61
C HIS A 22 2.12 2.83 9.87
N HIS A 23 1.75 3.47 10.97
CA HIS A 23 0.35 3.59 11.38
C HIS A 23 -0.44 4.61 10.55
N GLU A 24 0.11 5.80 10.33
CA GLU A 24 -0.56 6.87 9.60
C GLU A 24 -0.40 6.72 8.08
N TRP A 25 0.83 6.60 7.57
CA TRP A 25 1.08 6.65 6.13
C TRP A 25 0.80 5.31 5.43
N GLN A 26 1.41 4.21 5.89
CA GLN A 26 1.27 2.90 5.25
C GLN A 26 -0.08 2.23 5.55
N ALA A 27 -0.43 2.14 6.83
CA ALA A 27 -1.61 1.43 7.28
C ALA A 27 -2.86 2.31 7.25
N ARG A 28 -2.75 3.64 7.37
CA ARG A 28 -3.89 4.57 7.42
C ARG A 28 -4.94 4.14 8.45
N LEU A 29 -4.50 3.72 9.64
CA LEU A 29 -5.38 3.15 10.67
C LEU A 29 -6.56 4.04 11.05
N PRO A 30 -6.44 5.38 11.14
CA PRO A 30 -7.58 6.25 11.44
C PRO A 30 -8.72 6.21 10.41
N GLN A 31 -8.50 5.59 9.25
CA GLN A 31 -9.48 5.43 8.17
C GLN A 31 -10.06 4.02 8.09
N ARG A 32 -9.57 3.06 8.90
CA ARG A 32 -9.99 1.66 8.89
C ARG A 32 -10.87 1.35 10.09
N VAL A 33 -12.16 1.07 9.86
CA VAL A 33 -13.11 0.71 10.94
C VAL A 33 -12.68 -0.57 11.68
N SER A 34 -12.08 -1.53 10.97
CA SER A 34 -11.53 -2.75 11.55
C SER A 34 -10.35 -2.51 12.49
N ALA A 35 -9.58 -1.43 12.30
CA ALA A 35 -8.44 -1.07 13.15
C ALA A 35 -8.84 -0.26 14.39
N ARG A 36 -10.13 -0.19 14.73
CA ARG A 36 -10.62 0.64 15.84
C ARG A 36 -10.04 0.19 17.20
N HIS A 37 -9.89 -1.12 17.42
CA HIS A 37 -9.32 -1.65 18.67
C HIS A 37 -7.82 -1.37 18.75
N GLU A 38 -7.07 -1.66 17.69
CA GLU A 38 -5.65 -1.31 17.53
C GLU A 38 -5.41 0.20 17.81
N LEU A 39 -6.20 1.07 17.17
CA LEU A 39 -6.06 2.52 17.37
C LEU A 39 -6.42 2.98 18.79
N ALA A 40 -7.27 2.23 19.51
CA ALA A 40 -7.56 2.51 20.91
C ALA A 40 -6.40 2.11 21.84
N LEU A 41 -5.73 0.98 21.54
CA LEU A 41 -4.53 0.56 22.25
C LEU A 41 -3.38 1.55 22.05
N HIS A 42 -3.18 2.06 20.82
CA HIS A 42 -2.21 3.12 20.56
C HIS A 42 -2.49 4.39 21.38
N ALA A 43 -3.75 4.84 21.40
CA ALA A 43 -4.14 6.02 22.16
C ALA A 43 -3.86 5.86 23.67
N ALA A 44 -4.12 4.67 24.22
CA ALA A 44 -3.85 4.34 25.61
C ALA A 44 -2.34 4.32 25.91
N ARG A 45 -1.54 3.66 25.04
CA ARG A 45 -0.08 3.61 25.15
C ARG A 45 0.52 5.01 25.14
N GLU A 46 0.11 5.85 24.20
CA GLU A 46 0.56 7.24 24.07
C GLU A 46 0.20 8.08 25.29
N ALA A 47 -1.00 7.91 25.86
CA ALA A 47 -1.37 8.61 27.08
C ALA A 47 -0.44 8.25 28.25
N LEU A 48 -0.08 6.98 28.40
CA LEU A 48 0.84 6.51 29.43
C LEU A 48 2.26 7.06 29.22
N TYR A 49 2.79 7.04 27.99
CA TYR A 49 4.07 7.70 27.67
C TYR A 49 4.05 9.19 27.97
N GLY A 50 2.95 9.88 27.66
CA GLY A 50 2.78 11.30 27.98
C GLY A 50 2.93 11.57 29.48
N LEU A 51 2.32 10.73 30.33
CA LEU A 51 2.45 10.81 31.78
C LEU A 51 3.88 10.53 32.25
N VAL A 52 4.54 9.51 31.69
CA VAL A 52 5.93 9.16 32.02
C VAL A 52 6.88 10.29 31.64
N PHE A 53 6.75 10.88 30.44
CA PHE A 53 7.61 11.97 29.98
C PHE A 53 7.44 13.23 30.83
N LEU A 54 6.21 13.67 31.10
CA LEU A 54 5.96 14.85 31.93
C LEU A 54 6.35 14.60 33.39
N GLY A 55 6.09 13.39 33.90
CA GLY A 55 6.41 12.99 35.25
C GLY A 55 7.93 12.98 35.52
N LEU A 56 8.71 12.36 34.62
CA LEU A 56 10.16 12.29 34.74
C LEU A 56 10.87 13.58 34.33
N ALA A 57 10.21 14.46 33.58
CA ALA A 57 10.79 15.75 33.19
C ALA A 57 11.08 16.65 34.40
N TRP A 58 10.20 16.65 35.40
CA TRP A 58 10.22 17.66 36.46
C TRP A 58 10.22 17.10 37.87
N PHE A 59 9.95 15.81 38.07
CA PHE A 59 9.71 15.27 39.41
C PHE A 59 10.46 13.97 39.67
N GLU A 60 10.89 13.83 40.93
CA GLU A 60 11.19 12.54 41.53
C GLU A 60 9.96 12.03 42.27
N TRP A 61 9.60 10.78 42.00
CA TRP A 61 8.40 10.16 42.52
C TRP A 61 8.77 9.38 43.78
N ARG A 62 8.88 10.06 44.92
CA ARG A 62 9.40 9.50 46.18
C ARG A 62 8.31 8.80 47.00
N GLY A 63 8.71 7.81 47.80
CA GLY A 63 7.83 7.02 48.67
C GLY A 63 6.70 6.34 47.89
N ALA A 64 5.46 6.48 48.34
CA ALA A 64 4.30 5.87 47.68
C ALA A 64 4.12 6.32 46.22
N MET A 65 4.62 7.51 45.84
CA MET A 65 4.57 7.97 44.45
C MET A 65 5.44 7.12 43.52
N ALA A 66 6.53 6.52 44.00
CA ALA A 66 7.35 5.59 43.22
C ALA A 66 6.49 4.39 42.77
N GLY A 67 5.60 3.92 43.64
CA GLY A 67 4.65 2.84 43.35
C GLY A 67 3.62 3.23 42.29
N VAL A 68 3.17 4.49 42.27
CA VAL A 68 2.26 5.00 41.21
C VAL A 68 2.97 4.99 39.86
N LEU A 69 4.22 5.48 39.79
CA LEU A 69 4.99 5.45 38.56
C LEU A 69 5.26 4.01 38.10
N ALA A 70 5.59 3.10 39.02
CA ALA A 70 5.75 1.68 38.71
C ALA A 70 4.47 1.06 38.13
N LEU A 71 3.29 1.42 38.67
CA LEU A 71 2.00 0.97 38.14
C LEU A 71 1.74 1.51 36.72
N VAL A 72 2.08 2.77 36.46
CA VAL A 72 1.98 3.36 35.10
C VAL A 72 2.86 2.60 34.11
N LEU A 73 4.10 2.28 34.50
CA LEU A 73 5.01 1.50 33.66
C LEU A 73 4.50 0.07 33.43
N ALA A 74 3.95 -0.58 34.46
CA ALA A 74 3.36 -1.91 34.33
C ALA A 74 2.11 -1.92 33.43
N ALA A 75 1.27 -0.90 33.54
CA ALA A 75 0.11 -0.72 32.67
C ALA A 75 0.53 -0.50 31.21
N GLU A 76 1.60 0.27 30.97
CA GLU A 76 2.15 0.45 29.63
C GLU A 76 2.61 -0.88 29.04
N ILE A 77 3.35 -1.70 29.82
CA ILE A 77 3.78 -3.04 29.38
C ILE A 77 2.58 -3.88 28.95
N GLY A 78 1.50 -3.86 29.75
CA GLY A 78 0.27 -4.57 29.45
C GLY A 78 -0.39 -4.11 28.15
N VAL A 79 -0.49 -2.79 27.93
CA VAL A 79 -1.04 -2.23 26.69
C VAL A 79 -0.16 -2.59 25.50
N THR A 80 1.17 -2.47 25.63
CA THR A 80 2.13 -2.79 24.56
C THR A 80 2.09 -4.27 24.18
N LEU A 81 1.93 -5.17 25.15
CA LEU A 81 1.75 -6.60 24.87
C LEU A 81 0.39 -6.89 24.21
N ALA A 82 -0.68 -6.26 24.68
CA ALA A 82 -2.01 -6.40 24.08
C ALA A 82 -2.03 -5.90 22.64
N ASP A 83 -1.33 -4.79 22.37
CA ASP A 83 -1.16 -4.22 21.03
C ASP A 83 -0.43 -5.20 20.10
N PHE A 84 0.68 -5.77 20.55
CA PHE A 84 1.42 -6.79 19.80
C PHE A 84 0.57 -8.02 19.46
N LEU A 85 -0.24 -8.50 20.41
CA LEU A 85 -1.14 -9.63 20.20
C LEU A 85 -2.27 -9.31 19.21
N GLU A 86 -2.86 -8.12 19.31
CA GLU A 86 -3.92 -7.66 18.39
C GLU A 86 -3.36 -7.47 16.98
N GLU A 87 -2.16 -6.92 16.88
CA GLU A 87 -1.49 -6.66 15.62
C GLU A 87 -1.16 -7.95 14.86
N ASP A 88 -0.60 -8.96 15.53
CA ASP A 88 -0.30 -10.26 14.90
C ASP A 88 -1.57 -11.02 14.46
N ARG A 89 -2.71 -10.76 15.12
CA ARG A 89 -4.02 -11.33 14.75
C ARG A 89 -4.65 -10.63 13.55
N THR A 90 -4.51 -9.31 13.47
CA THR A 90 -5.25 -8.47 12.51
C THR A 90 -4.47 -8.21 11.21
N ARG A 91 -3.13 -8.19 11.26
CA ARG A 91 -2.29 -7.88 10.08
C ARG A 91 -0.96 -8.62 10.08
N ARG A 92 -0.47 -9.02 8.90
CA ARG A 92 0.90 -9.53 8.76
C ARG A 92 1.90 -8.37 8.66
N LEU A 93 2.66 -8.14 9.73
CA LEU A 93 3.67 -7.09 9.79
C LEU A 93 4.76 -7.24 8.71
N PRO A 94 5.08 -6.18 7.94
CA PRO A 94 6.30 -6.09 7.15
C PRO A 94 7.56 -6.36 8.01
N PRO A 95 8.62 -6.96 7.44
CA PRO A 95 9.83 -7.27 8.22
C PRO A 95 10.50 -6.05 8.86
N PHE A 96 10.44 -4.89 8.19
CA PHE A 96 10.99 -3.65 8.72
C PHE A 96 10.20 -3.11 9.92
N GLU A 97 8.87 -3.18 9.87
CA GLU A 97 8.00 -2.82 10.99
C GLU A 97 8.22 -3.77 12.18
N ARG A 98 8.34 -5.08 11.92
CA ARG A 98 8.68 -6.07 12.95
C ARG A 98 10.06 -5.84 13.58
N LEU A 99 11.06 -5.46 12.77
CA LEU A 99 12.39 -5.11 13.26
C LEU A 99 12.32 -3.86 14.15
N LEU A 100 11.62 -2.82 13.71
CA LEU A 100 11.41 -1.60 14.47
C LEU A 100 10.70 -1.89 15.80
N HIS A 101 9.65 -2.72 15.80
CA HIS A 101 8.95 -3.17 17.02
C HIS A 101 9.84 -3.99 17.95
N THR A 102 10.72 -4.82 17.40
CA THR A 102 11.70 -5.58 18.19
C THR A 102 12.67 -4.62 18.87
N VAL A 103 13.18 -3.62 18.13
CA VAL A 103 14.07 -2.60 18.68
C VAL A 103 13.35 -1.74 19.73
N LEU A 104 12.12 -1.32 19.49
CA LEU A 104 11.28 -0.57 20.44
C LEU A 104 11.00 -1.39 21.71
N THR A 105 10.73 -2.68 21.58
CA THR A 105 10.50 -3.59 22.73
C THR A 105 11.77 -3.77 23.55
N ILE A 106 12.92 -4.02 22.90
CA ILE A 106 14.22 -4.17 23.57
C ILE A 106 14.61 -2.86 24.26
N SER A 107 14.45 -1.74 23.58
CA SER A 107 14.72 -0.41 24.12
C SER A 107 13.85 -0.16 25.35
N TYR A 108 12.54 -0.33 25.23
CA TYR A 108 11.64 -0.13 26.36
C TYR A 108 11.94 -1.07 27.55
N GLY A 109 12.22 -2.35 27.31
CA GLY A 109 12.66 -3.28 28.35
C GLY A 109 13.94 -2.82 29.05
N GLY A 110 14.91 -2.30 28.30
CA GLY A 110 16.11 -1.66 28.84
C GLY A 110 15.80 -0.42 29.68
N PHE A 111 14.87 0.42 29.25
CA PHE A 111 14.40 1.58 30.03
C PHE A 111 13.78 1.14 31.36
N VAL A 112 12.85 0.18 31.35
CA VAL A 112 12.21 -0.33 32.57
C VAL A 112 13.26 -0.93 33.51
N ALA A 113 14.19 -1.74 32.99
CA ALA A 113 15.27 -2.33 33.79
C ALA A 113 16.15 -1.26 34.46
N LEU A 114 16.47 -0.17 33.75
CA LEU A 114 17.21 0.96 34.32
C LEU A 114 16.39 1.76 35.34
N MET A 115 15.05 1.69 35.28
CA MET A 115 14.18 2.35 36.25
C MET A 115 13.97 1.56 37.53
N VAL A 116 14.12 0.24 37.52
CA VAL A 116 13.98 -0.59 38.74
C VAL A 116 14.84 -0.08 39.92
N PRO A 117 16.17 0.11 39.80
CA PRO A 117 16.97 0.58 40.92
C PRO A 117 16.60 2.01 41.33
N VAL A 118 16.26 2.89 40.38
CA VAL A 118 15.84 4.28 40.68
C VAL A 118 14.52 4.30 41.45
N LEU A 119 13.55 3.47 41.04
CA LEU A 119 12.26 3.35 41.72
C LEU A 119 12.43 2.74 43.11
N HIS A 120 13.35 1.78 43.28
CA HIS A 120 13.69 1.23 44.59
C HIS A 120 14.26 2.30 45.52
N ASP A 121 15.22 3.08 45.04
CA ASP A 121 15.81 4.19 45.80
C ASP A 121 14.73 5.23 46.16
N TRP A 122 13.91 5.64 45.19
CA TRP A 122 12.83 6.60 45.44
C TRP A 122 11.77 6.06 46.40
N ALA A 123 11.43 4.77 46.35
CA ALA A 123 10.46 4.16 47.24
C ALA A 123 10.92 4.15 48.72
N SER A 124 12.24 4.15 48.96
CA SER A 124 12.81 4.25 50.31
C SER A 124 12.74 5.65 50.93
N MET A 125 12.40 6.67 50.14
CA MET A 125 12.29 8.06 50.57
C MET A 125 10.89 8.41 51.07
N ASN A 126 10.75 9.54 51.78
CA ASN A 126 9.44 10.05 52.19
C ASN A 126 8.55 10.36 50.98
N THR A 127 7.26 10.00 51.08
CA THR A 127 6.27 10.19 50.01
C THR A 127 6.16 11.65 49.58
N ALA A 128 6.56 11.95 48.36
CA ALA A 128 6.46 13.28 47.77
C ALA A 128 6.67 13.22 46.24
N LEU A 129 6.06 14.17 45.52
CA LEU A 129 6.52 14.57 44.19
C LEU A 129 7.54 15.69 44.38
N HIS A 130 8.81 15.31 44.41
CA HIS A 130 9.88 16.27 44.65
C HIS A 130 10.30 16.92 43.33
N PHE A 131 10.10 18.23 43.22
CA PHE A 131 10.51 18.99 42.03
C PHE A 131 12.03 18.94 41.83
N ARG A 132 12.47 18.35 40.71
CA ARG A 132 13.88 18.20 40.34
C ARG A 132 14.05 18.39 38.84
N PRO A 133 14.31 19.63 38.36
CA PRO A 133 14.56 19.88 36.96
C PRO A 133 15.92 19.32 36.50
N HIS A 134 16.00 19.01 35.21
CA HIS A 134 17.16 18.43 34.51
C HIS A 134 17.67 19.37 33.40
N GLY A 135 17.49 20.69 33.58
CA GLY A 135 17.88 21.69 32.60
C GLY A 135 17.09 21.57 31.29
N TRP A 136 17.78 21.60 30.15
CA TRP A 136 17.15 21.50 28.82
C TRP A 136 16.44 20.17 28.59
N ILE A 137 16.84 19.10 29.29
CA ILE A 137 16.22 17.76 29.17
C ILE A 137 14.77 17.80 29.67
N SER A 138 14.47 18.53 30.74
CA SER A 138 13.09 18.70 31.24
C SER A 138 12.19 19.33 30.19
N TRP A 139 12.70 20.33 29.47
CA TRP A 139 11.96 20.98 28.38
C TRP A 139 11.78 20.08 27.17
N LEU A 140 12.81 19.31 26.79
CA LEU A 140 12.71 18.31 25.73
C LEU A 140 11.63 17.26 26.06
N PHE A 141 11.63 16.73 27.28
CA PHE A 141 10.65 15.72 27.70
C PHE A 141 9.26 16.31 27.88
N THR A 142 9.15 17.60 28.21
CA THR A 142 7.88 18.32 28.15
C THR A 142 7.34 18.39 26.72
N LEU A 143 8.20 18.70 25.75
CA LEU A 143 7.83 18.72 24.34
C LEU A 143 7.41 17.33 23.85
N TYR A 144 8.16 16.27 24.21
CA TYR A 144 7.77 14.89 23.90
C TYR A 144 6.43 14.52 24.54
N GLY A 145 6.24 14.81 25.83
CA GLY A 145 5.00 14.56 26.55
C GLY A 145 3.79 15.23 25.90
N LEU A 146 3.91 16.53 25.58
CA LEU A 146 2.82 17.28 24.92
C LEU A 146 2.55 16.76 23.50
N GLY A 147 3.59 16.43 22.74
CA GLY A 147 3.46 15.88 21.39
C GLY A 147 2.73 14.54 21.38
N VAL A 148 3.12 13.63 22.26
CA VAL A 148 2.49 12.29 22.38
C VAL A 148 1.07 12.40 22.93
N LEU A 149 0.80 13.27 23.90
CA LEU A 149 -0.56 13.50 24.40
C LEU A 149 -1.49 14.10 23.32
N ALA A 150 -0.99 15.05 22.52
CA ALA A 150 -1.74 15.60 21.41
C ALA A 150 -2.09 14.50 20.37
N TRP A 151 -1.16 13.58 20.13
CA TRP A 151 -1.37 12.43 19.24
C TRP A 151 -2.37 11.42 19.83
N SER A 152 -2.29 11.14 21.14
CA SER A 152 -3.29 10.32 21.86
C SER A 152 -4.70 10.89 21.73
N VAL A 153 -4.88 12.19 21.97
CA VAL A 153 -6.18 12.86 21.83
C VAL A 153 -6.70 12.77 20.39
N ARG A 154 -5.82 12.91 19.40
CA ARG A 154 -6.16 12.70 17.98
C ARG A 154 -6.65 11.27 17.73
N ASN A 155 -5.95 10.26 18.26
CA ASN A 155 -6.33 8.84 18.09
C ASN A 155 -7.67 8.54 18.79
N VAL A 156 -7.92 9.06 19.99
CA VAL A 156 -9.23 8.95 20.66
C VAL A 156 -10.35 9.55 19.81
N ARG A 157 -10.12 10.71 19.19
CA ARG A 157 -11.10 11.33 18.27
C ARG A 157 -11.37 10.43 17.05
N ALA A 158 -10.35 9.82 16.48
CA ALA A 158 -10.49 8.89 15.37
C ALA A 158 -11.28 7.62 15.78
N VAL A 159 -10.96 7.01 16.93
CA VAL A 159 -11.70 5.86 17.48
C VAL A 159 -13.19 6.17 17.68
N ARG A 160 -13.52 7.36 18.21
CA ARG A 160 -14.91 7.81 18.37
C ARG A 160 -15.63 7.98 17.02
N ARG A 161 -14.98 8.60 16.04
CA ARG A 161 -15.52 8.74 14.68
C ARG A 161 -15.78 7.38 14.03
N LEU A 162 -14.82 6.46 14.11
CA LEU A 162 -14.96 5.10 13.57
C LEU A 162 -16.09 4.32 14.27
N GLY A 163 -16.27 4.50 15.58
CA GLY A 163 -17.37 3.90 16.33
C GLY A 163 -18.75 4.40 15.90
N GLN A 164 -18.89 5.71 15.66
CA GLN A 164 -20.14 6.30 15.17
C GLN A 164 -20.46 5.84 13.74
N SER A 165 -19.44 5.67 12.88
CA SER A 165 -19.61 5.12 11.53
C SER A 165 -20.02 3.64 11.54
N ALA A 166 -19.47 2.84 12.46
CA ALA A 166 -19.84 1.43 12.61
C ALA A 166 -21.27 1.25 13.14
N ALA A 167 -21.72 2.09 14.08
CA ALA A 167 -23.06 2.01 14.67
C ALA A 167 -24.19 2.45 13.70
N ARG A 168 -23.86 3.17 12.63
CA ARG A 168 -24.82 3.60 11.59
C ARG A 168 -25.01 2.58 10.46
N GLN A 169 -24.34 1.42 10.52
CA GLN A 169 -24.44 0.36 9.51
C GLN A 169 -25.36 -0.76 10.00
N GLU A 170 -26.64 -0.72 9.59
CA GLU A 170 -27.51 -1.90 9.62
C GLU A 170 -27.00 -2.98 8.63
N PRO A 171 -27.27 -4.28 8.89
CA PRO A 171 -27.00 -5.33 7.91
C PRO A 171 -27.73 -5.00 6.61
N SER A 172 -27.00 -4.91 5.50
CA SER A 172 -27.63 -4.69 4.21
C SER A 172 -28.47 -5.92 3.86
N PRO A 173 -29.75 -5.77 3.50
CA PRO A 173 -30.49 -6.86 2.88
C PRO A 173 -29.81 -7.25 1.57
N ALA A 174 -29.94 -8.52 1.18
CA ALA A 174 -29.58 -9.00 -0.15
C ALA A 174 -30.19 -8.07 -1.20
N PRO A 175 -29.48 -7.76 -2.31
CA PRO A 175 -30.04 -6.88 -3.32
C PRO A 175 -31.30 -7.54 -3.90
N MET A 176 -32.45 -6.94 -3.60
CA MET A 176 -33.68 -7.17 -4.36
C MET A 176 -33.41 -6.88 -5.83
N ALA A 177 -33.99 -7.72 -6.69
CA ALA A 177 -34.05 -7.54 -8.13
C ALA A 177 -34.65 -6.16 -8.49
N ASP A 178 -33.80 -5.14 -8.65
CA ASP A 178 -34.16 -3.89 -9.32
C ASP A 178 -34.05 -4.14 -10.84
N THR A 179 -35.21 -4.30 -11.46
CA THR A 179 -35.47 -4.65 -12.87
C THR A 179 -35.60 -3.41 -13.78
N SER A 180 -35.07 -2.25 -13.40
CA SER A 180 -35.01 -1.08 -14.29
C SER A 180 -33.73 -1.08 -15.15
N PRO A 181 -33.76 -0.67 -16.44
CA PRO A 181 -32.63 -0.83 -17.35
C PRO A 181 -31.51 0.17 -17.00
N ARG A 182 -30.53 -0.28 -16.22
CA ARG A 182 -29.29 0.44 -15.94
C ARG A 182 -28.15 -0.20 -16.73
N GLY A 183 -27.15 0.61 -17.09
CA GLY A 183 -26.09 0.28 -18.05
C GLY A 183 -25.31 -1.01 -17.77
N PRO A 184 -24.45 -1.43 -18.72
CA PRO A 184 -23.74 -2.72 -18.68
C PRO A 184 -23.07 -3.00 -17.33
N THR A 185 -23.15 -4.26 -16.89
CA THR A 185 -22.61 -4.73 -15.61
C THR A 185 -21.15 -5.15 -15.76
N VAL A 186 -20.28 -4.59 -14.92
CA VAL A 186 -18.84 -4.87 -14.91
C VAL A 186 -18.43 -5.49 -13.57
N LEU A 187 -17.84 -6.69 -13.62
CA LEU A 187 -17.21 -7.32 -12.47
C LEU A 187 -15.75 -6.85 -12.36
N VAL A 188 -15.37 -6.24 -11.24
CA VAL A 188 -14.02 -5.76 -10.97
C VAL A 188 -13.40 -6.54 -9.80
N THR A 189 -12.30 -7.24 -10.06
CA THR A 189 -11.47 -7.82 -8.99
C THR A 189 -10.30 -6.88 -8.67
N GLY A 190 -9.83 -6.89 -7.42
CA GLY A 190 -8.84 -5.90 -6.98
C GLY A 190 -9.46 -4.49 -6.88
N ALA A 191 -10.79 -4.43 -6.72
CA ALA A 191 -11.59 -3.21 -6.73
C ALA A 191 -11.11 -2.18 -5.69
N THR A 192 -10.66 -2.60 -4.51
CA THR A 192 -10.18 -1.70 -3.45
C THR A 192 -8.74 -1.21 -3.66
N GLY A 193 -8.04 -1.72 -4.69
CA GLY A 193 -6.66 -1.34 -4.99
C GLY A 193 -6.52 0.05 -5.62
N PHE A 194 -5.28 0.46 -5.88
CA PHE A 194 -4.96 1.77 -6.44
C PHE A 194 -5.70 2.03 -7.76
N VAL A 195 -5.46 1.21 -8.79
CA VAL A 195 -6.13 1.33 -10.10
C VAL A 195 -7.61 0.95 -9.99
N GLY A 196 -7.93 -0.13 -9.28
CA GLY A 196 -9.29 -0.64 -9.16
C GLY A 196 -10.27 0.37 -8.53
N SER A 197 -9.85 1.09 -7.49
CA SER A 197 -10.75 2.02 -6.80
C SER A 197 -11.05 3.27 -7.62
N ALA A 198 -10.10 3.69 -8.46
CA ALA A 198 -10.32 4.76 -9.43
C ALA A 198 -11.22 4.28 -10.57
N LEU A 199 -11.02 3.05 -11.07
CA LEU A 199 -11.87 2.45 -12.09
C LEU A 199 -13.32 2.31 -11.62
N VAL A 200 -13.56 1.75 -10.43
CA VAL A 200 -14.93 1.58 -9.90
C VAL A 200 -15.65 2.93 -9.81
N ARG A 201 -14.98 3.98 -9.35
CA ARG A 201 -15.56 5.34 -9.30
C ARG A 201 -15.92 5.87 -10.69
N GLN A 202 -15.07 5.66 -11.70
CA GLN A 202 -15.39 6.06 -13.08
C GLN A 202 -16.57 5.26 -13.63
N LEU A 203 -16.58 3.93 -13.45
CA LEU A 203 -17.69 3.09 -13.91
C LEU A 203 -19.02 3.49 -13.26
N GLN A 204 -19.03 3.82 -11.96
CA GLN A 204 -20.22 4.33 -11.28
C GLN A 204 -20.67 5.69 -11.84
N ALA A 205 -19.73 6.60 -12.11
CA ALA A 205 -20.03 7.90 -12.70
C ALA A 205 -20.59 7.77 -14.13
N ASP A 206 -20.14 6.76 -14.88
CA ASP A 206 -20.65 6.39 -16.20
C ASP A 206 -22.03 5.67 -16.14
N GLY A 207 -22.60 5.49 -14.94
CA GLY A 207 -23.90 4.83 -14.74
C GLY A 207 -23.88 3.31 -14.93
N ARG A 208 -22.69 2.68 -14.96
CA ARG A 208 -22.54 1.23 -15.07
C ARG A 208 -22.79 0.55 -13.73
N ARG A 209 -23.36 -0.65 -13.78
CA ARG A 209 -23.50 -1.51 -12.59
C ARG A 209 -22.14 -2.14 -12.29
N VAL A 210 -21.69 -2.06 -11.04
CA VAL A 210 -20.40 -2.64 -10.64
C VAL A 210 -20.60 -3.74 -9.63
N ILE A 211 -20.01 -4.91 -9.91
CA ILE A 211 -19.81 -5.98 -8.94
C ILE A 211 -18.34 -5.93 -8.53
N ALA A 212 -18.04 -5.77 -7.24
CA ALA A 212 -16.69 -5.66 -6.73
C ALA A 212 -16.31 -6.89 -5.90
N LEU A 213 -15.29 -7.63 -6.34
CA LEU A 213 -14.69 -8.69 -5.53
C LEU A 213 -13.68 -8.08 -4.55
N SER A 214 -13.95 -8.21 -3.26
CA SER A 214 -13.07 -7.74 -2.17
C SER A 214 -12.98 -8.77 -1.06
N ARG A 215 -11.79 -8.95 -0.48
CA ARG A 215 -11.59 -9.82 0.71
C ARG A 215 -12.07 -9.16 2.01
N ASP A 216 -12.38 -7.87 1.96
CA ASP A 216 -12.95 -7.09 3.05
C ASP A 216 -14.18 -6.36 2.51
N ALA A 217 -15.35 -6.96 2.72
CA ALA A 217 -16.60 -6.40 2.22
C ALA A 217 -16.92 -5.05 2.88
N ARG A 218 -16.61 -4.90 4.18
CA ARG A 218 -16.90 -3.68 4.94
C ARG A 218 -16.09 -2.50 4.42
N GLN A 219 -14.80 -2.72 4.18
CA GLN A 219 -13.93 -1.69 3.59
C GLN A 219 -14.40 -1.31 2.18
N ALA A 220 -14.69 -2.28 1.32
CA ALA A 220 -15.18 -2.00 -0.03
C ALA A 220 -16.51 -1.23 -0.01
N GLN A 221 -17.44 -1.61 0.87
CA GLN A 221 -18.71 -0.92 1.04
C GLN A 221 -18.54 0.52 1.53
N ALA A 222 -17.61 0.76 2.46
CA ALA A 222 -17.29 2.10 2.92
C ALA A 222 -16.64 2.96 1.81
N LEU A 223 -15.89 2.35 0.89
CA LEU A 223 -15.23 3.05 -0.21
C LEU A 223 -16.16 3.42 -1.37
N PHE A 224 -17.13 2.57 -1.69
CA PHE A 224 -17.97 2.71 -2.90
C PHE A 224 -19.45 3.01 -2.62
N GLY A 225 -19.89 2.86 -1.37
CA GLY A 225 -21.27 3.08 -0.96
C GLY A 225 -22.24 2.01 -1.49
N LYS A 226 -23.55 2.27 -1.33
CA LYS A 226 -24.63 1.32 -1.67
C LYS A 226 -24.80 1.04 -3.17
N GLY A 227 -24.11 1.77 -4.03
CA GLY A 227 -24.21 1.63 -5.49
C GLY A 227 -23.34 0.52 -6.10
N VAL A 228 -22.53 -0.17 -5.31
CA VAL A 228 -21.68 -1.29 -5.76
C VAL A 228 -22.10 -2.56 -5.04
N TRP A 229 -22.29 -3.63 -5.79
CA TRP A 229 -22.53 -4.94 -5.20
C TRP A 229 -21.18 -5.57 -4.85
N VAL A 230 -20.87 -5.61 -3.56
CA VAL A 230 -19.63 -6.19 -3.06
C VAL A 230 -19.83 -7.68 -2.77
N VAL A 231 -18.91 -8.51 -3.27
CA VAL A 231 -18.84 -9.95 -2.99
C VAL A 231 -17.47 -10.32 -2.44
N GLU A 232 -17.43 -11.30 -1.54
CA GLU A 232 -16.18 -11.80 -0.94
C GLU A 232 -15.65 -13.06 -1.63
N SER A 233 -16.55 -13.80 -2.29
CA SER A 233 -16.23 -14.91 -3.19
C SER A 233 -17.02 -14.77 -4.48
N LEU A 234 -16.42 -15.22 -5.59
CA LEU A 234 -17.12 -15.31 -6.87
C LEU A 234 -18.28 -16.34 -6.83
N ASP A 235 -18.28 -17.27 -5.88
CA ASP A 235 -19.38 -18.24 -5.69
C ASP A 235 -20.67 -17.58 -5.21
N GLN A 236 -20.57 -16.37 -4.62
CA GLN A 236 -21.74 -15.60 -4.18
C GLN A 236 -22.53 -14.98 -5.34
N ILE A 237 -22.00 -15.03 -6.57
CA ILE A 237 -22.66 -14.51 -7.77
C ILE A 237 -23.55 -15.60 -8.37
N PRO A 238 -24.88 -15.50 -8.37
CA PRO A 238 -25.74 -16.52 -8.99
C PRO A 238 -25.51 -16.64 -10.51
N SER A 239 -25.80 -17.82 -11.10
CA SER A 239 -25.51 -18.10 -12.52
C SER A 239 -26.35 -17.26 -13.48
N GLU A 240 -27.53 -16.83 -13.05
CA GLU A 240 -28.44 -15.92 -13.76
C GLU A 240 -27.97 -14.45 -13.74
N THR A 241 -26.92 -14.13 -12.99
CA THR A 241 -26.39 -12.77 -12.95
C THR A 241 -25.83 -12.39 -14.31
N ARG A 242 -26.38 -11.36 -14.93
CA ARG A 242 -25.82 -10.80 -16.16
C ARG A 242 -24.56 -9.98 -15.86
N ILE A 243 -23.43 -10.42 -16.42
CA ILE A 243 -22.14 -9.72 -16.38
C ILE A 243 -21.69 -9.51 -17.81
N ASP A 244 -21.67 -8.25 -18.26
CA ASP A 244 -21.30 -7.93 -19.65
C ASP A 244 -19.77 -7.91 -19.82
N ALA A 245 -19.03 -7.52 -18.78
CA ALA A 245 -17.57 -7.48 -18.82
C ALA A 245 -16.89 -7.77 -17.48
N VAL A 246 -15.64 -8.23 -17.54
CA VAL A 246 -14.81 -8.51 -16.36
C VAL A 246 -13.49 -7.75 -16.44
N VAL A 247 -13.10 -7.11 -15.34
CA VAL A 247 -11.78 -6.49 -15.16
C VAL A 247 -11.03 -7.18 -14.01
N HIS A 248 -9.92 -7.83 -14.34
CA HIS A 248 -9.09 -8.55 -13.38
C HIS A 248 -7.86 -7.73 -12.97
N LEU A 249 -7.91 -7.05 -11.80
CA LEU A 249 -6.79 -6.29 -11.23
C LEU A 249 -6.29 -6.88 -9.90
N ALA A 250 -6.86 -8.00 -9.44
CA ALA A 250 -6.48 -8.60 -8.16
C ALA A 250 -5.07 -9.19 -8.21
N GLY A 251 -4.29 -8.88 -7.18
CA GLY A 251 -2.97 -9.47 -6.96
C GLY A 251 -2.28 -8.86 -5.74
N ALA A 252 -1.50 -9.67 -5.03
CA ALA A 252 -0.65 -9.16 -3.96
C ALA A 252 0.40 -8.19 -4.50
N ARG A 253 0.72 -7.14 -3.74
CA ARG A 253 1.72 -6.13 -4.12
C ARG A 253 3.09 -6.78 -4.38
N VAL A 254 3.65 -6.54 -5.57
CA VAL A 254 4.92 -7.16 -5.99
C VAL A 254 6.11 -6.57 -5.23
N VAL A 255 6.09 -5.25 -5.01
CA VAL A 255 7.09 -4.51 -4.23
C VAL A 255 6.78 -4.60 -2.73
N GLY A 256 7.83 -4.71 -1.91
CA GLY A 256 7.76 -4.67 -0.45
C GLY A 256 8.62 -5.75 0.19
N ARG A 257 8.03 -6.94 0.40
CA ARG A 257 8.72 -8.06 1.05
C ARG A 257 9.68 -8.76 0.08
N PRO A 258 10.86 -9.22 0.55
CA PRO A 258 11.79 -10.00 -0.28
C PRO A 258 11.13 -11.22 -0.92
N TRP A 259 11.54 -11.56 -2.14
CA TRP A 259 10.98 -12.68 -2.92
C TRP A 259 11.53 -14.05 -2.49
N THR A 260 11.26 -14.43 -1.24
CA THR A 260 11.45 -15.79 -0.74
C THR A 260 10.53 -16.78 -1.47
N ALA A 261 10.79 -18.09 -1.40
CA ALA A 261 9.94 -19.10 -2.02
C ALA A 261 8.47 -18.99 -1.59
N ALA A 262 8.22 -18.75 -0.29
CA ALA A 262 6.87 -18.52 0.24
C ALA A 262 6.22 -17.25 -0.34
N ARG A 263 6.99 -16.16 -0.45
CA ARG A 263 6.48 -14.91 -1.04
C ARG A 263 6.19 -15.06 -2.53
N ARG A 264 7.05 -15.75 -3.28
CA ARG A 264 6.83 -16.05 -4.71
C ARG A 264 5.53 -16.83 -4.91
N ARG A 265 5.29 -17.85 -4.07
CA ARG A 265 4.04 -18.61 -4.08
C ARG A 265 2.83 -17.75 -3.78
N GLU A 266 2.90 -16.88 -2.77
CA GLU A 266 1.82 -15.93 -2.46
C GLU A 266 1.52 -14.99 -3.64
N LEU A 267 2.56 -14.44 -4.27
CA LEU A 267 2.43 -13.55 -5.43
C LEU A 267 1.75 -14.24 -6.61
N LEU A 268 2.13 -15.50 -6.87
CA LEU A 268 1.53 -16.35 -7.90
C LEU A 268 0.08 -16.72 -7.57
N ASP A 269 -0.17 -17.30 -6.40
CA ASP A 269 -1.47 -17.76 -5.93
C ASP A 269 -2.50 -16.64 -5.91
N SER A 270 -2.10 -15.44 -5.46
CA SER A 270 -2.99 -14.27 -5.38
C SER A 270 -3.55 -13.80 -6.72
N ARG A 271 -3.02 -14.31 -7.83
CA ARG A 271 -3.42 -13.97 -9.19
C ARG A 271 -3.96 -15.18 -9.94
N VAL A 272 -3.20 -16.27 -9.98
CA VAL A 272 -3.58 -17.53 -10.66
C VAL A 272 -4.90 -18.07 -10.12
N LYS A 273 -5.08 -18.14 -8.80
CA LYS A 273 -6.32 -18.67 -8.21
C LYS A 273 -7.53 -17.81 -8.54
N VAL A 274 -7.37 -16.48 -8.55
CA VAL A 274 -8.47 -15.56 -8.90
C VAL A 274 -8.80 -15.65 -10.38
N ALA A 275 -7.81 -15.70 -11.26
CA ALA A 275 -8.01 -15.89 -12.69
C ALA A 275 -8.72 -17.23 -12.98
N GLN A 276 -8.32 -18.32 -12.33
CA GLN A 276 -9.01 -19.61 -12.41
C GLN A 276 -10.46 -19.54 -11.95
N ALA A 277 -10.72 -18.89 -10.82
CA ALA A 277 -12.08 -18.71 -10.29
C ALA A 277 -12.94 -17.82 -11.22
N LEU A 278 -12.35 -16.83 -11.89
CA LEU A 278 -13.05 -16.04 -12.92
C LEU A 278 -13.46 -16.90 -14.12
N VAL A 279 -12.57 -17.75 -14.62
CA VAL A 279 -12.89 -18.69 -15.72
C VAL A 279 -13.97 -19.67 -15.29
N GLN A 280 -13.94 -20.16 -14.05
CA GLN A 280 -15.00 -21.03 -13.50
C GLN A 280 -16.34 -20.30 -13.38
N LEU A 281 -16.34 -19.05 -12.92
CA LEU A 281 -17.53 -18.20 -12.92
C LEU A 281 -18.09 -18.06 -14.33
N MET A 282 -17.27 -17.67 -15.31
CA MET A 282 -17.69 -17.49 -16.70
C MET A 282 -18.33 -18.76 -17.28
N ARG A 283 -17.81 -19.96 -16.95
CA ARG A 283 -18.37 -21.24 -17.41
C ARG A 283 -19.76 -21.54 -16.88
N ARG A 284 -20.09 -21.07 -15.66
CA ARG A 284 -21.37 -21.38 -15.01
C ARG A 284 -22.42 -20.28 -15.17
N LEU A 285 -22.06 -19.12 -15.72
CA LEU A 285 -23.02 -18.06 -16.01
C LEU A 285 -23.93 -18.47 -17.19
N GLN A 286 -25.21 -18.10 -17.13
CA GLN A 286 -26.15 -18.31 -18.23
C GLN A 286 -25.77 -17.49 -19.48
N GLN A 287 -25.17 -16.32 -19.27
CA GLN A 287 -24.61 -15.47 -20.31
C GLN A 287 -23.13 -15.25 -20.03
N VAL A 288 -22.29 -15.69 -20.95
CA VAL A 288 -20.84 -15.51 -20.86
C VAL A 288 -20.51 -14.04 -21.12
N PRO A 289 -19.63 -13.39 -20.32
CA PRO A 289 -19.21 -12.01 -20.55
C PRO A 289 -18.55 -11.84 -21.91
N GLU A 290 -18.70 -10.67 -22.53
CA GLU A 290 -18.12 -10.41 -23.85
C GLU A 290 -16.60 -10.22 -23.79
N VAL A 291 -16.09 -9.68 -22.68
CA VAL A 291 -14.68 -9.30 -22.56
C VAL A 291 -14.12 -9.52 -21.15
N LEU A 292 -12.88 -9.98 -21.10
CA LEU A 292 -12.01 -9.99 -19.93
C LEU A 292 -10.81 -9.07 -20.18
N VAL A 293 -10.73 -7.97 -19.44
CA VAL A 293 -9.55 -7.12 -19.35
C VAL A 293 -8.74 -7.56 -18.12
N SER A 294 -7.60 -8.20 -18.33
CA SER A 294 -6.74 -8.73 -17.27
C SER A 294 -5.46 -7.92 -17.14
N ALA A 295 -5.13 -7.50 -15.93
CA ALA A 295 -3.84 -6.90 -15.63
C ALA A 295 -2.72 -7.95 -15.69
N SER A 296 -1.63 -7.56 -16.34
CA SER A 296 -0.30 -8.17 -16.36
C SER A 296 0.71 -7.07 -16.02
N ALA A 297 1.99 -7.26 -16.31
CA ALA A 297 3.01 -6.24 -16.16
C ALA A 297 4.08 -6.34 -17.25
N VAL A 298 4.79 -5.23 -17.48
CA VAL A 298 5.97 -5.19 -18.37
C VAL A 298 7.09 -6.14 -17.94
N GLY A 299 7.05 -6.61 -16.68
CA GLY A 299 7.92 -7.68 -16.19
C GLY A 299 7.84 -8.98 -17.00
N TYR A 300 6.81 -9.17 -17.83
CA TYR A 300 6.70 -10.26 -18.81
C TYR A 300 7.97 -10.43 -19.64
N TYR A 301 8.57 -9.32 -20.08
CA TYR A 301 9.73 -9.34 -20.98
C TYR A 301 11.08 -9.59 -20.26
N GLY A 302 11.09 -9.58 -18.92
CA GLY A 302 12.31 -9.73 -18.12
C GLY A 302 13.38 -8.65 -18.40
N ALA A 303 14.61 -8.92 -17.94
CA ALA A 303 15.73 -7.96 -17.99
C ALA A 303 16.60 -8.02 -19.27
N ALA A 304 16.37 -8.97 -20.18
CA ALA A 304 17.31 -9.31 -21.26
C ALA A 304 17.45 -8.21 -22.35
N ASN A 305 16.44 -7.37 -22.54
CA ASN A 305 16.43 -6.34 -23.60
C ASN A 305 17.23 -5.06 -23.27
N LEU A 306 18.05 -5.08 -22.21
CA LEU A 306 19.00 -4.00 -21.91
C LEU A 306 20.10 -3.86 -22.99
N VAL A 307 20.32 -4.87 -23.84
CA VAL A 307 21.51 -4.96 -24.71
C VAL A 307 21.30 -4.35 -26.11
N SER A 308 20.10 -4.43 -26.70
CA SER A 308 19.88 -3.92 -28.07
C SER A 308 19.47 -2.45 -28.13
N GLY A 309 18.81 -1.92 -27.08
CA GLY A 309 18.22 -0.58 -27.09
C GLY A 309 17.00 -0.43 -28.01
N GLU A 310 16.64 -1.47 -28.75
CA GLU A 310 15.52 -1.48 -29.67
C GLU A 310 14.17 -1.45 -28.93
N ALA A 311 13.20 -0.76 -29.54
CA ALA A 311 11.84 -0.70 -29.03
C ALA A 311 11.14 -2.06 -29.21
N LEU A 312 10.60 -2.60 -28.12
CA LEU A 312 9.90 -3.87 -28.09
C LEU A 312 8.38 -3.65 -28.00
N ALA A 313 7.64 -4.35 -28.86
CA ALA A 313 6.18 -4.32 -28.90
C ALA A 313 5.57 -5.58 -28.22
N GLU A 314 4.28 -5.80 -28.41
CA GLU A 314 3.50 -6.85 -27.75
C GLU A 314 3.85 -8.28 -28.19
N ASP A 315 4.48 -8.42 -29.36
CA ASP A 315 5.00 -9.66 -29.94
C ASP A 315 6.33 -10.15 -29.31
N GLY A 316 6.95 -9.31 -28.47
CA GLY A 316 8.17 -9.66 -27.75
C GLY A 316 8.03 -10.90 -26.87
N PRO A 317 9.03 -11.80 -26.84
CA PRO A 317 8.97 -13.02 -26.04
C PRO A 317 9.12 -12.72 -24.54
N PRO A 318 8.62 -13.61 -23.66
CA PRO A 318 8.95 -13.55 -22.25
C PRO A 318 10.38 -14.01 -22.00
N GLN A 319 10.87 -13.82 -20.77
CA GLN A 319 12.18 -14.29 -20.34
C GLN A 319 12.06 -15.42 -19.30
N PRO A 320 12.19 -16.70 -19.69
CA PRO A 320 12.07 -17.82 -18.77
C PRO A 320 13.14 -17.79 -17.66
N GLY A 321 12.75 -18.22 -16.45
CA GLY A 321 13.65 -18.36 -15.31
C GLY A 321 13.87 -17.06 -14.52
N GLN A 322 13.25 -15.95 -14.94
CA GLN A 322 13.11 -14.76 -14.12
C GLN A 322 11.73 -14.74 -13.50
N PHE A 323 11.65 -14.69 -12.17
CA PHE A 323 10.40 -14.85 -11.44
C PHE A 323 9.31 -13.86 -11.88
N GLN A 324 9.68 -12.60 -12.13
CA GLN A 324 8.74 -11.59 -12.60
C GLN A 324 8.12 -11.90 -13.98
N SER A 325 8.90 -12.49 -14.87
CA SER A 325 8.47 -12.88 -16.21
C SER A 325 7.61 -14.15 -16.13
N ASP A 326 8.08 -15.17 -15.41
CA ASP A 326 7.35 -16.41 -15.18
C ASP A 326 5.99 -16.14 -14.49
N LEU A 327 5.96 -15.20 -13.55
CA LEU A 327 4.74 -14.73 -12.91
C LEU A 327 3.76 -14.13 -13.92
N CYS A 328 4.22 -13.23 -14.81
CA CYS A 328 3.37 -12.64 -15.85
C CYS A 328 2.85 -13.69 -16.83
N VAL A 329 3.71 -14.62 -17.27
CA VAL A 329 3.34 -15.73 -18.15
C VAL A 329 2.24 -16.57 -17.54
N ALA A 330 2.34 -16.93 -16.26
CA ALA A 330 1.35 -17.75 -15.57
C ALA A 330 -0.03 -17.07 -15.49
N ILE A 331 -0.07 -15.76 -15.22
CA ILE A 331 -1.34 -15.00 -15.15
C ILE A 331 -1.95 -14.85 -16.55
N GLU A 332 -1.13 -14.49 -17.55
CA GLU A 332 -1.59 -14.37 -18.94
C GLU A 332 -2.07 -15.71 -19.50
N HIS A 333 -1.47 -16.83 -19.08
CA HIS A 333 -1.95 -18.16 -19.41
C HIS A 333 -3.36 -18.40 -18.86
N GLU A 334 -3.60 -18.16 -17.57
CA GLU A 334 -4.93 -18.38 -16.99
C GLU A 334 -5.99 -17.44 -17.57
N ALA A 335 -5.64 -16.17 -17.84
CA ALA A 335 -6.57 -15.22 -18.47
C ALA A 335 -7.00 -15.69 -19.88
N ARG A 336 -6.07 -16.20 -20.69
CA ARG A 336 -6.36 -16.72 -22.05
C ARG A 336 -7.31 -17.91 -22.06
N ARG A 337 -7.45 -18.66 -20.96
CA ARG A 337 -8.40 -19.78 -20.89
C ARG A 337 -9.86 -19.33 -21.06
N ALA A 338 -10.16 -18.04 -20.85
CA ALA A 338 -11.47 -17.47 -21.14
C ALA A 338 -11.77 -17.40 -22.66
N GLU A 339 -10.75 -17.37 -23.53
CA GLU A 339 -10.91 -17.37 -24.99
C GLU A 339 -11.65 -18.62 -25.48
N ALA A 340 -11.43 -19.77 -24.83
CA ALA A 340 -12.14 -21.03 -25.12
C ALA A 340 -13.64 -20.98 -24.81
N LEU A 341 -14.12 -19.95 -24.10
CA LEU A 341 -15.53 -19.70 -23.82
C LEU A 341 -16.13 -18.65 -24.77
N GLY A 342 -15.37 -18.17 -25.75
CA GLY A 342 -15.78 -17.08 -26.64
C GLY A 342 -15.58 -15.68 -26.05
N VAL A 343 -14.93 -15.56 -24.89
CA VAL A 343 -14.64 -14.27 -24.25
C VAL A 343 -13.45 -13.61 -24.95
N ARG A 344 -13.58 -12.35 -25.37
CA ARG A 344 -12.43 -11.56 -25.84
C ARG A 344 -11.49 -11.24 -24.67
N VAL A 345 -10.21 -11.55 -24.79
CA VAL A 345 -9.24 -11.32 -23.70
C VAL A 345 -8.26 -10.21 -24.08
N VAL A 346 -8.15 -9.20 -23.21
CA VAL A 346 -7.16 -8.11 -23.29
C VAL A 346 -6.22 -8.23 -22.09
N ARG A 347 -4.93 -8.42 -22.34
CA ARG A 347 -3.87 -8.59 -21.33
C ARG A 347 -3.03 -7.32 -21.26
N LEU A 348 -3.31 -6.48 -20.26
CA LEU A 348 -2.64 -5.18 -20.10
C LEU A 348 -1.30 -5.35 -19.37
N ARG A 349 -0.18 -5.29 -20.10
CA ARG A 349 1.18 -5.27 -19.55
C ARG A 349 1.49 -3.87 -19.03
N LEU A 350 1.11 -3.62 -17.78
CA LEU A 350 1.23 -2.31 -17.15
C LEU A 350 2.69 -1.95 -16.84
N GLY A 351 3.09 -0.73 -17.23
CA GLY A 351 4.29 -0.08 -16.71
C GLY A 351 4.09 0.41 -15.27
N VAL A 352 5.03 1.24 -14.78
CA VAL A 352 4.87 1.89 -13.47
C VAL A 352 3.72 2.90 -13.53
N VAL A 353 2.61 2.57 -12.89
CA VAL A 353 1.43 3.45 -12.84
C VAL A 353 1.71 4.62 -11.89
N LEU A 354 1.65 5.84 -12.41
CA LEU A 354 1.85 7.09 -11.67
C LEU A 354 0.52 7.76 -11.35
N GLY A 355 0.29 8.05 -10.06
CA GLY A 355 -0.87 8.83 -9.62
C GLY A 355 -0.78 9.26 -8.16
N ARG A 356 -1.53 10.28 -7.77
CA ARG A 356 -1.42 10.93 -6.43
C ARG A 356 -1.88 10.06 -5.26
N GLY A 357 -2.80 9.12 -5.48
CA GLY A 357 -3.53 8.45 -4.39
C GLY A 357 -2.78 7.31 -3.68
N ASP A 358 -2.02 6.50 -4.44
CA ASP A 358 -1.29 5.31 -3.99
C ASP A 358 -0.28 4.92 -5.10
N GLY A 359 0.34 3.75 -5.01
CA GLY A 359 1.32 3.26 -5.98
C GLY A 359 2.73 3.78 -5.72
N ALA A 360 3.56 3.81 -6.76
CA ALA A 360 4.96 4.23 -6.62
C ALA A 360 5.13 5.75 -6.49
N TYR A 361 4.25 6.53 -7.12
CA TYR A 361 4.42 7.98 -7.24
C TYR A 361 4.46 8.74 -5.90
N PRO A 362 3.59 8.52 -4.91
CA PRO A 362 3.63 9.31 -3.66
C PRO A 362 4.97 9.22 -2.93
N MET A 363 5.57 8.02 -2.91
CA MET A 363 6.88 7.78 -2.31
C MET A 363 8.00 8.45 -3.09
N LEU A 364 7.98 8.33 -4.41
CA LEU A 364 8.93 8.98 -5.31
C LEU A 364 8.83 10.51 -5.20
N ALA A 365 7.61 11.06 -5.16
CA ALA A 365 7.34 12.48 -5.02
C ALA A 365 7.82 13.03 -3.68
N LEU A 366 7.63 12.30 -2.57
CA LEU A 366 8.14 12.69 -1.26
C LEU A 366 9.69 12.78 -1.28
N ALA A 367 10.35 11.74 -1.78
CA ALA A 367 11.82 11.73 -1.89
C ALA A 367 12.32 12.89 -2.77
N ALA A 368 11.66 13.13 -3.91
CA ALA A 368 11.99 14.23 -4.80
C ALA A 368 11.81 15.61 -4.15
N ARG A 369 10.70 15.85 -3.44
CA ARG A 369 10.43 17.12 -2.72
C ARG A 369 11.49 17.43 -1.67
N LEU A 370 11.96 16.41 -0.98
CA LEU A 370 13.02 16.48 0.04
C LEU A 370 14.44 16.57 -0.57
N GLY A 371 14.58 16.57 -1.90
CA GLY A 371 15.88 16.61 -2.58
C GLY A 371 16.66 15.29 -2.48
N MET A 372 15.99 14.20 -2.09
CA MET A 372 16.57 12.85 -1.95
C MET A 372 16.35 11.99 -3.20
N GLY A 373 16.03 12.61 -4.35
CA GLY A 373 15.97 11.90 -5.62
C GLY A 373 17.35 11.35 -6.00
N SER A 374 17.39 10.13 -6.54
CA SER A 374 18.64 9.47 -6.93
C SER A 374 18.52 8.74 -8.26
N VAL A 375 19.58 8.78 -9.06
CA VAL A 375 19.76 7.88 -10.19
C VAL A 375 20.14 6.49 -9.65
N LEU A 376 19.47 5.44 -10.11
CA LEU A 376 19.68 4.07 -9.64
C LEU A 376 20.48 3.25 -10.66
N GLY A 377 21.53 2.58 -10.21
CA GLY A 377 22.38 1.77 -11.08
C GLY A 377 23.12 2.62 -12.10
N SER A 378 23.10 2.21 -13.37
CA SER A 378 23.71 2.98 -14.46
C SER A 378 22.88 4.21 -14.85
N GLY A 379 21.58 4.21 -14.53
CA GLY A 379 20.61 5.22 -14.96
C GLY A 379 20.19 5.10 -16.42
N ARG A 380 20.80 4.20 -17.20
CA ARG A 380 20.54 4.04 -18.64
C ARG A 380 19.36 3.15 -18.94
N GLN A 381 18.98 2.29 -17.99
CA GLN A 381 17.87 1.37 -18.18
C GLN A 381 16.57 2.13 -18.47
N PRO A 382 15.78 1.73 -19.48
CA PRO A 382 14.48 2.34 -19.75
C PRO A 382 13.53 2.21 -18.56
N ALA A 383 12.68 3.21 -18.33
CA ALA A 383 11.73 3.24 -17.23
C ALA A 383 10.29 3.33 -17.78
N PRO A 384 9.67 2.21 -18.21
CA PRO A 384 8.31 2.22 -18.73
C PRO A 384 7.31 2.62 -17.63
N TRP A 385 6.53 3.65 -17.91
CA TRP A 385 5.58 4.25 -16.97
C TRP A 385 4.24 4.50 -17.68
N ILE A 386 3.18 4.75 -16.92
CA ILE A 386 1.89 5.19 -17.45
C ILE A 386 1.19 6.08 -16.43
N HIS A 387 0.51 7.13 -16.88
CA HIS A 387 -0.34 7.93 -15.99
C HIS A 387 -1.59 7.14 -15.59
N LEU A 388 -2.08 7.32 -14.35
CA LEU A 388 -3.29 6.62 -13.88
C LEU A 388 -4.48 6.82 -14.83
N ASP A 389 -4.70 8.05 -15.33
CA ASP A 389 -5.78 8.34 -16.27
C ASP A 389 -5.67 7.54 -17.56
N ASP A 390 -4.46 7.34 -18.09
CA ASP A 390 -4.23 6.54 -19.29
C ASP A 390 -4.34 5.04 -19.02
N ALA A 391 -3.94 4.57 -17.84
CA ALA A 391 -4.17 3.19 -17.44
C ALA A 391 -5.67 2.87 -17.36
N LEU A 392 -6.46 3.79 -16.77
CA LEU A 392 -7.93 3.68 -16.73
C LEU A 392 -8.55 3.82 -18.12
N GLY A 393 -8.03 4.74 -18.94
CA GLY A 393 -8.42 4.94 -20.32
C GLY A 393 -8.23 3.69 -21.17
N LEU A 394 -7.08 3.00 -21.06
CA LEU A 394 -6.82 1.74 -21.75
C LEU A 394 -7.71 0.60 -21.25
N ILE A 395 -8.03 0.54 -19.95
CA ILE A 395 -9.00 -0.43 -19.43
C ILE A 395 -10.38 -0.19 -20.08
N ARG A 396 -10.87 1.06 -20.07
CA ARG A 396 -12.15 1.43 -20.71
C ARG A 396 -12.12 1.16 -22.22
N PHE A 397 -11.02 1.49 -22.87
CA PHE A 397 -10.83 1.24 -24.30
C PHE A 397 -10.91 -0.25 -24.61
N GLY A 398 -10.25 -1.11 -23.83
CA GLY A 398 -10.36 -2.56 -23.95
C GLY A 398 -11.75 -3.13 -23.65
N LEU A 399 -12.52 -2.50 -22.75
CA LEU A 399 -13.91 -2.87 -22.49
C LEU A 399 -14.82 -2.56 -23.69
N GLU A 400 -14.60 -1.45 -24.38
CA GLU A 400 -15.55 -0.90 -25.36
C GLU A 400 -15.17 -1.20 -26.83
N HIS A 401 -13.89 -1.33 -27.15
CA HIS A 401 -13.41 -1.42 -28.52
C HIS A 401 -13.04 -2.86 -28.89
N GLN A 402 -13.82 -3.45 -29.79
CA GLN A 402 -13.66 -4.84 -30.23
C GLN A 402 -12.34 -5.12 -30.95
N ALA A 403 -11.73 -4.09 -31.56
CA ALA A 403 -10.44 -4.21 -32.24
C ALA A 403 -9.26 -4.47 -31.30
N LEU A 404 -9.38 -4.14 -30.00
CA LEU A 404 -8.33 -4.39 -29.02
C LEU A 404 -8.50 -5.78 -28.40
N ALA A 405 -7.58 -6.69 -28.71
CA ALA A 405 -7.53 -8.04 -28.18
C ALA A 405 -6.07 -8.49 -28.01
N GLY A 406 -5.83 -9.51 -27.19
CA GLY A 406 -4.50 -10.05 -26.96
C GLY A 406 -3.68 -9.23 -25.97
N ALA A 407 -2.36 -9.23 -26.13
CA ALA A 407 -1.47 -8.47 -25.27
C ALA A 407 -1.46 -6.99 -25.67
N VAL A 408 -1.38 -6.09 -24.69
CA VAL A 408 -1.29 -4.64 -24.89
C VAL A 408 -0.27 -4.09 -23.91
N ASN A 409 0.76 -3.40 -24.41
CA ASN A 409 1.68 -2.68 -23.55
C ASN A 409 0.98 -1.42 -23.02
N ALA A 410 0.57 -1.46 -21.76
CA ALA A 410 -0.06 -0.33 -21.09
C ALA A 410 1.03 0.59 -20.49
N VAL A 411 1.74 1.25 -21.39
CA VAL A 411 2.83 2.20 -21.14
C VAL A 411 2.59 3.48 -21.96
N ALA A 412 3.08 4.63 -21.47
CA ALA A 412 3.10 5.86 -22.25
C ALA A 412 4.07 5.73 -23.45
N PRO A 413 3.85 6.45 -24.56
CA PRO A 413 4.75 6.42 -25.72
C PRO A 413 6.16 6.96 -25.43
N ASP A 414 6.29 7.90 -24.50
CA ASP A 414 7.59 8.43 -24.04
C ASP A 414 8.24 7.46 -23.04
N THR A 415 9.33 6.81 -23.47
CA THR A 415 10.08 5.84 -22.65
C THR A 415 11.43 6.41 -22.23
N PRO A 416 11.49 7.18 -21.13
CA PRO A 416 12.73 7.78 -20.66
C PRO A 416 13.68 6.73 -20.07
N SER A 417 14.96 7.05 -20.00
CA SER A 417 15.90 6.31 -19.15
C SER A 417 15.58 6.55 -17.67
N GLN A 418 16.07 5.68 -16.77
CA GLN A 418 15.90 5.83 -15.34
C GLN A 418 16.48 7.16 -14.82
N GLU A 419 17.61 7.60 -15.38
CA GLU A 419 18.18 8.91 -15.10
C GLU A 419 17.26 10.04 -15.59
N GLY A 420 16.72 9.92 -16.81
CA GLY A 420 15.75 10.87 -17.35
C GLY A 420 14.49 10.97 -16.48
N PHE A 421 13.96 9.84 -16.05
CA PHE A 421 12.82 9.76 -15.14
C PHE A 421 13.11 10.46 -13.80
N SER A 422 14.24 10.12 -13.18
CA SER A 422 14.63 10.67 -11.87
C SER A 422 14.83 12.18 -11.93
N ARG A 423 15.48 12.67 -12.99
CA ARG A 423 15.70 14.11 -13.21
C ARG A 423 14.39 14.85 -13.46
N ALA A 424 13.51 14.31 -14.31
CA ALA A 424 12.21 14.92 -14.60
C ALA A 424 11.33 15.02 -13.33
N LEU A 425 11.34 13.98 -12.50
CA LEU A 425 10.63 13.97 -11.22
C LEU A 425 11.20 14.98 -10.22
N ALA A 426 12.52 15.12 -10.10
CA ALA A 426 13.09 16.14 -9.24
C ALA A 426 12.74 17.55 -9.75
N GLN A 427 12.82 17.76 -11.07
CA GLN A 427 12.53 19.04 -11.71
C GLN A 427 11.07 19.46 -11.53
N SER A 428 10.11 18.53 -11.50
CA SER A 428 8.70 18.86 -11.25
C SER A 428 8.45 19.46 -9.85
N PHE A 429 9.41 19.34 -8.93
CA PHE A 429 9.40 20.00 -7.62
C PHE A 429 10.48 21.10 -7.47
N GLY A 430 11.07 21.55 -8.58
CA GLY A 430 12.14 22.55 -8.55
C GLY A 430 13.44 22.05 -7.90
N ARG A 431 13.64 20.73 -7.85
CA ARG A 431 14.84 20.09 -7.28
C ARG A 431 15.74 19.53 -8.38
N ARG A 432 16.99 19.23 -8.01
CA ARG A 432 17.99 18.57 -8.87
C ARG A 432 18.37 17.22 -8.25
N VAL A 433 18.76 16.27 -9.10
CA VAL A 433 19.28 14.96 -8.67
C VAL A 433 20.80 15.04 -8.59
N PHE A 434 21.34 14.81 -7.40
CA PHE A 434 22.80 14.78 -7.17
C PHE A 434 23.30 13.37 -6.78
N LEU A 435 22.42 12.55 -6.21
CA LEU A 435 22.77 11.21 -5.75
C LEU A 435 22.72 10.19 -6.89
N ARG A 436 23.73 9.32 -6.92
CA ARG A 436 23.78 8.09 -7.72
C ARG A 436 23.92 6.92 -6.77
N MET A 437 22.93 6.04 -6.73
CA MET A 437 22.98 4.81 -5.94
C MET A 437 23.53 3.68 -6.80
N PRO A 438 24.68 3.09 -6.45
CA PRO A 438 25.22 1.95 -7.19
C PRO A 438 24.25 0.77 -7.21
N GLY A 439 24.22 0.02 -8.31
CA GLY A 439 23.32 -1.11 -8.47
C GLY A 439 23.67 -2.30 -7.56
N ALA A 440 24.96 -2.52 -7.27
CA ALA A 440 25.41 -3.69 -6.50
C ALA A 440 24.83 -3.75 -5.07
N PRO A 441 24.86 -2.68 -4.25
CA PRO A 441 24.18 -2.66 -2.95
C PRO A 441 22.68 -2.96 -3.03
N LEU A 442 22.01 -2.45 -4.07
CA LEU A 442 20.59 -2.68 -4.29
C LEU A 442 20.29 -4.15 -4.64
N ARG A 443 21.11 -4.77 -5.51
CA ARG A 443 21.02 -6.21 -5.81
C ARG A 443 21.28 -7.08 -4.58
N TRP A 444 22.24 -6.69 -3.73
CA TRP A 444 22.53 -7.41 -2.50
C TRP A 444 21.37 -7.32 -1.49
N LEU A 445 20.83 -6.12 -1.28
CA LEU A 445 19.75 -5.89 -0.30
C LEU A 445 18.40 -6.50 -0.73
N MET A 446 18.08 -6.42 -2.02
CA MET A 446 16.74 -6.78 -2.53
C MET A 446 16.71 -8.11 -3.28
N GLY A 447 17.88 -8.71 -3.56
CA GLY A 447 18.00 -9.91 -4.38
C GLY A 447 17.41 -9.71 -5.78
N GLU A 448 16.66 -10.70 -6.25
CA GLU A 448 15.98 -10.65 -7.56
C GLU A 448 14.94 -9.53 -7.66
N MET A 449 14.41 -8.99 -6.55
CA MET A 449 13.48 -7.85 -6.61
C MET A 449 14.15 -6.56 -7.10
N ALA A 450 15.49 -6.47 -7.03
CA ALA A 450 16.23 -5.32 -7.54
C ALA A 450 16.07 -5.14 -9.06
N THR A 451 15.73 -6.20 -9.80
CA THR A 451 15.51 -6.13 -11.26
C THR A 451 14.38 -5.18 -11.62
N LEU A 452 13.37 -5.02 -10.76
CA LEU A 452 12.29 -4.05 -10.94
C LEU A 452 12.75 -2.59 -10.95
N LEU A 453 13.93 -2.30 -10.38
CA LEU A 453 14.48 -0.94 -10.26
C LEU A 453 15.71 -0.72 -11.15
N LEU A 454 16.51 -1.77 -11.33
CA LEU A 454 17.81 -1.71 -11.98
C LEU A 454 17.78 -2.16 -13.44
N ASP A 455 16.73 -2.89 -13.83
CA ASP A 455 16.54 -3.36 -15.19
C ASP A 455 15.30 -2.69 -15.77
N GLY A 456 15.17 -2.71 -17.09
CA GLY A 456 14.15 -1.94 -17.79
C GLY A 456 14.02 -2.35 -19.25
N GLN A 457 12.86 -2.07 -19.84
CA GLN A 457 12.55 -2.44 -21.21
C GLN A 457 12.12 -1.20 -22.00
N ASN A 458 12.70 -1.02 -23.19
CA ASN A 458 12.26 0.02 -24.11
C ASN A 458 10.98 -0.47 -24.79
N LEU A 459 9.81 -0.02 -24.34
CA LEU A 459 8.52 -0.55 -24.79
C LEU A 459 7.75 0.47 -25.61
N VAL A 460 7.01 -0.03 -26.59
CA VAL A 460 6.06 0.75 -27.38
C VAL A 460 4.65 0.17 -27.25
N PRO A 461 3.61 1.01 -27.04
CA PRO A 461 2.22 0.59 -26.93
C PRO A 461 1.58 0.40 -28.31
N ARG A 462 2.18 -0.42 -29.17
CA ARG A 462 1.79 -0.54 -30.59
C ARG A 462 0.34 -0.98 -30.74
N ALA A 463 -0.09 -2.00 -30.00
CA ALA A 463 -1.46 -2.51 -30.07
C ALA A 463 -2.50 -1.42 -29.72
N ALA A 464 -2.21 -0.56 -28.74
CA ALA A 464 -3.10 0.53 -28.37
C ALA A 464 -3.13 1.64 -29.43
N LEU A 465 -1.96 2.01 -29.96
CA LEU A 465 -1.84 3.06 -30.99
C LEU A 465 -2.51 2.65 -32.31
N ASP A 466 -2.26 1.41 -32.77
CA ASP A 466 -2.83 0.87 -34.00
C ASP A 466 -4.36 0.73 -33.90
N ALA A 467 -4.87 0.44 -32.69
CA ALA A 467 -6.30 0.43 -32.41
C ALA A 467 -6.91 1.86 -32.30
N GLY A 468 -6.10 2.91 -32.32
CA GLY A 468 -6.55 4.31 -32.31
C GLY A 468 -6.65 4.96 -30.93
N TYR A 469 -6.11 4.34 -29.88
CA TYR A 469 -6.08 4.94 -28.54
C TYR A 469 -5.20 6.20 -28.53
N ARG A 470 -5.72 7.29 -27.94
CA ARG A 470 -4.99 8.55 -27.78
C ARG A 470 -4.63 8.76 -26.32
N PHE A 471 -3.34 8.78 -26.03
CA PHE A 471 -2.82 9.03 -24.68
C PHE A 471 -3.07 10.48 -24.25
N GLN A 472 -3.63 10.66 -23.06
CA GLN A 472 -3.84 11.97 -22.44
C GLN A 472 -2.53 12.55 -21.91
N HIS A 473 -1.64 11.70 -21.42
CA HIS A 473 -0.35 12.06 -20.87
C HIS A 473 0.78 11.35 -21.62
N PRO A 474 1.06 11.71 -22.89
CA PRO A 474 2.03 10.98 -23.72
C PRO A 474 3.50 11.24 -23.33
N THR A 475 3.78 12.29 -22.55
CA THR A 475 5.15 12.69 -22.15
C THR A 475 5.30 12.69 -20.63
N LEU A 476 6.46 12.26 -20.13
CA LEU A 476 6.69 12.16 -18.69
C LEU A 476 6.62 13.54 -18.02
N ALA A 477 7.22 14.54 -18.67
CA ALA A 477 7.23 15.91 -18.14
C ALA A 477 5.80 16.48 -17.98
N GLY A 478 4.90 16.19 -18.93
CA GLY A 478 3.49 16.59 -18.85
C GLY A 478 2.76 15.88 -17.70
N ALA A 479 2.91 14.56 -17.61
CA ALA A 479 2.32 13.75 -16.55
C ALA A 479 2.79 14.21 -15.16
N LEU A 480 4.09 14.43 -14.97
CA LEU A 480 4.64 14.85 -13.69
C LEU A 480 4.18 16.26 -13.28
N ARG A 481 4.03 17.20 -14.23
CA ARG A 481 3.43 18.51 -13.93
C ARG A 481 1.99 18.36 -13.47
N ASN A 482 1.18 17.56 -14.18
CA ASN A 482 -0.19 17.27 -13.75
C ASN A 482 -0.21 16.68 -12.33
N LEU A 483 0.69 15.75 -12.02
CA LEU A 483 0.73 15.09 -10.72
C LEU A 483 1.30 15.95 -9.58
N ALA A 484 2.21 16.89 -9.87
CA ALA A 484 2.88 17.71 -8.86
C ALA A 484 1.94 18.74 -8.22
N GLY A 485 0.95 19.24 -8.98
CA GLY A 485 0.05 20.33 -8.57
C GLY A 485 0.54 21.63 -9.14
#